data_AF-A0A8V5FYJ3-F1
#
_entry.id   AF-A0A8V5FYJ3-F1
#
_cell.length_a   1.000
_cell.length_b   1.000
_cell.length_c   1.000
_cell.angle_alpha   90.00
_cell.angle_beta   90.00
_cell.angle_gamma   90.00
#
_symmetry.space_group_name_H-M   'P 1'
#
loop_
_entity.id
_entity.type
_entity.pdbx_description
1 polymer ?
#
loop_
_entity_poly.entity_id
_entity_poly.type
_entity_poly.pdbx_seq_one_letter_code
_entity_poly.pdbx_strand_id
1 'polypeptide(L)'
;MTTETSSRGDRGVISARRTESHDVSDIIGLFSNTTDDLFGRIDVVHLLERASLALTLCNEKNVAIAHAVFLDYPNWNITDQSDWESFLRENYISSSCTPLNTLFMHLCVAKEEYAAECPQEIVSFSVAPNRVLSFTEPDMENVFEKMATAPDSVVDNDFTLFVCPRHRQYPQLYVRKARLEDHDDIRALWTHQNETLKETCSEYSLADLIESQDEDNQAAVGEAGGTAVGFMSLCSQVNVSLLQECFDLGPFHGLCKPHPEDILKVPQDPSLQEGISMEQERERMKSYSCSCGFPSPTKKQLLLPGDAKDFKGSATLLEAEEKGSFRPLYRGASNAFCIRLFWIDEKYETRSLRTFIVCNFLQDKDFCVILVPHHVPEFPLLQSFVRAVPFCTSRFGQELYVFHRAGLLTSFNVRSATNNDLPGVQVLTETLSLNKRILNDFSTFTLLRRDPDGTAVKAFVAEVLDQIVGVSVIRDEMHIEYIRSHYNIEAFINFNRHQQEEHGHLCHFVLNPIFHHYTKYFLKEILRLAHKSSLYYPIYPQYVKGKVRTKLFVFLILNACVLLLLCALLAPSINEL
;
A
#
# COMPACT_ATOMS: atom_id res chain seq x y z
N MET A 1 -2.43 -13.39 19.97
CA MET A 1 -2.18 -13.67 21.39
C MET A 1 -1.36 -14.94 21.45
N THR A 2 -0.24 -14.92 22.17
CA THR A 2 0.68 -16.05 22.31
C THR A 2 0.80 -16.38 23.80
N THR A 3 1.00 -17.64 24.16
CA THR A 3 1.14 -18.06 25.57
C THR A 3 2.60 -18.36 25.82
N GLU A 4 3.28 -17.48 26.55
CA GLU A 4 4.71 -17.63 26.86
C GLU A 4 4.93 -18.00 28.32
N THR A 5 6.08 -18.60 28.60
CA THR A 5 6.43 -19.10 29.93
C THR A 5 7.62 -18.31 30.43
N SER A 6 7.44 -17.46 31.43
CA SER A 6 8.56 -16.69 32.00
C SER A 6 9.69 -17.62 32.45
N SER A 7 10.91 -17.08 32.62
CA SER A 7 12.04 -17.84 33.20
C SER A 7 11.76 -18.39 34.61
N ARG A 8 10.67 -17.95 35.26
CA ARG A 8 10.16 -18.43 36.55
C ARG A 8 9.03 -19.46 36.44
N GLY A 9 8.59 -19.83 35.23
CA GLY A 9 7.57 -20.84 34.99
C GLY A 9 6.13 -20.31 34.94
N ASP A 10 5.92 -18.99 35.02
CA ASP A 10 4.58 -18.40 34.91
C ASP A 10 4.16 -18.34 33.44
N ARG A 11 3.06 -19.05 33.12
CA ARG A 11 2.42 -18.95 31.81
C ARG A 11 1.52 -17.72 31.78
N GLY A 12 1.85 -16.75 30.94
CA GLY A 12 1.03 -15.55 30.73
C GLY A 12 0.66 -15.42 29.26
N VAL A 13 -0.57 -15.00 28.98
CA VAL A 13 -0.92 -14.58 27.60
C VAL A 13 -0.26 -13.23 27.32
N ILE A 14 0.56 -13.20 26.27
CA ILE A 14 1.18 -12.00 25.73
C ILE A 14 0.40 -11.55 24.50
N SER A 15 0.21 -10.24 24.42
CA SER A 15 -0.34 -9.57 23.25
C SER A 15 0.64 -8.51 22.76
N ALA A 16 0.77 -8.37 21.44
CA ALA A 16 1.50 -7.27 20.83
C ALA A 16 0.51 -6.23 20.31
N ARG A 17 0.88 -4.96 20.44
CA ARG A 17 0.20 -3.86 19.75
C ARG A 17 1.19 -2.82 19.27
N ARG A 18 0.70 -1.92 18.40
CA ARG A 18 1.43 -0.71 18.05
C ARG A 18 1.64 0.13 19.32
N THR A 19 2.85 0.67 19.45
CA THR A 19 3.20 1.55 20.55
C THR A 19 2.46 2.87 20.44
N GLU A 20 1.99 3.38 21.57
CA GLU A 20 1.30 4.65 21.70
C GLU A 20 2.10 5.61 22.58
N SER A 21 1.79 6.90 22.51
CA SER A 21 2.56 7.94 23.22
C SER A 21 2.51 7.80 24.74
N HIS A 22 1.46 7.19 25.31
CA HIS A 22 1.39 6.92 26.74
C HIS A 22 2.30 5.79 27.21
N ASP A 23 2.81 4.95 26.30
CA ASP A 23 3.72 3.84 26.64
C ASP A 23 5.12 4.33 27.05
N VAL A 24 5.45 5.59 26.80
CA VAL A 24 6.80 6.16 27.00
C VAL A 24 7.31 5.90 28.42
N SER A 25 6.48 6.13 29.45
CA SER A 25 6.89 5.91 30.84
C SER A 25 7.17 4.45 31.15
N ASP A 26 6.34 3.54 30.62
CA ASP A 26 6.53 2.11 30.80
C ASP A 26 7.77 1.60 30.07
N ILE A 27 8.04 2.10 28.86
CA ILE A 27 9.23 1.77 28.06
C ILE A 27 10.50 2.21 28.79
N ILE A 28 10.52 3.44 29.33
CA ILE A 28 11.65 3.94 30.12
C ILE A 28 11.85 3.05 31.36
N GLY A 29 10.76 2.56 31.98
CA GLY A 29 10.81 1.63 33.09
C GLY A 29 11.41 0.25 32.77
N LEU A 30 11.55 -0.10 31.49
CA LEU A 30 12.20 -1.34 31.04
C LEU A 30 13.72 -1.18 30.83
N PHE A 31 14.26 0.04 30.94
CA PHE A 31 15.68 0.27 30.70
C PHE A 31 16.51 -0.39 31.80
N SER A 32 17.58 -1.04 31.38
CA SER A 32 18.58 -1.66 32.25
C SER A 32 19.93 -1.00 32.03
N ASN A 33 20.92 -1.30 32.88
CA ASN A 33 22.25 -0.71 32.74
C ASN A 33 22.90 -1.03 31.38
N THR A 34 22.57 -2.19 30.79
CA THR A 34 23.07 -2.59 29.46
C THR A 34 22.39 -1.86 28.32
N THR A 35 21.21 -1.25 28.52
CA THR A 35 20.48 -0.54 27.46
C THR A 35 21.27 0.66 26.95
N ASP A 36 21.84 1.46 27.87
CA ASP A 36 22.66 2.61 27.53
C ASP A 36 24.00 2.19 26.87
N ASP A 37 24.56 1.04 27.27
CA ASP A 37 25.78 0.49 26.67
C ASP A 37 25.55 0.00 25.23
N LEU A 38 24.39 -0.61 24.97
CA LEU A 38 24.05 -1.24 23.69
C LEU A 38 23.49 -0.28 22.63
N PHE A 39 22.69 0.70 23.06
CA PHE A 39 21.99 1.61 22.15
C PHE A 39 22.34 3.09 22.37
N GLY A 40 23.18 3.40 23.36
CA GLY A 40 23.48 4.77 23.75
C GLY A 40 22.31 5.45 24.48
N ARG A 41 22.46 6.75 24.73
CA ARG A 41 21.41 7.55 25.37
C ARG A 41 20.27 7.81 24.39
N ILE A 42 19.11 7.24 24.65
CA ILE A 42 17.93 7.34 23.80
C ILE A 42 16.89 8.31 24.39
N ASP A 43 16.47 9.29 23.59
CA ASP A 43 15.20 10.00 23.81
C ASP A 43 14.06 9.17 23.19
N VAL A 44 13.35 8.41 24.02
CA VAL A 44 12.26 7.51 23.60
C VAL A 44 11.17 8.27 22.83
N VAL A 45 10.85 9.50 23.24
CA VAL A 45 9.81 10.31 22.57
C VAL A 45 10.26 10.68 21.17
N HIS A 46 11.52 11.14 21.02
CA HIS A 46 12.07 11.46 19.70
C HIS A 46 12.16 10.22 18.81
N LEU A 47 12.55 9.07 19.37
CA LEU A 47 12.69 7.84 18.62
C LEU A 47 11.33 7.31 18.12
N LEU A 48 10.29 7.34 18.98
CA LEU A 48 8.93 6.93 18.60
C LEU A 48 8.33 7.83 17.52
N GLU A 49 8.57 9.14 17.58
CA GLU A 49 8.12 10.11 16.56
C GLU A 49 8.68 9.78 15.16
N ARG A 50 9.86 9.16 15.10
CA ARG A 50 10.55 8.81 13.85
C ARG A 50 10.40 7.34 13.44
N ALA A 51 9.77 6.52 14.28
CA ALA A 51 9.68 5.09 14.08
C ALA A 51 8.93 4.72 12.78
N SER A 52 9.52 3.83 11.99
CA SER A 52 8.78 3.14 10.92
C SER A 52 7.82 2.08 11.49
N LEU A 53 8.23 1.44 12.58
CA LEU A 53 7.45 0.47 13.31
C LEU A 53 7.89 0.51 14.77
N ALA A 54 6.93 0.61 15.67
CA ALA A 54 7.13 0.48 17.10
C ALA A 54 6.10 -0.50 17.65
N LEU A 55 6.57 -1.50 18.40
CA LEU A 55 5.75 -2.56 18.96
C LEU A 55 5.97 -2.64 20.46
N THR A 56 4.87 -2.74 21.20
CA THR A 56 4.86 -2.99 22.64
C THR A 56 4.22 -4.34 22.89
N LEU A 57 4.93 -5.23 23.58
CA LEU A 57 4.38 -6.45 24.14
C LEU A 57 3.78 -6.14 25.50
N CYS A 58 2.55 -6.58 25.71
CA CYS A 58 1.82 -6.42 26.95
C CYS A 58 1.37 -7.78 27.50
N ASN A 59 1.32 -7.88 28.82
CA ASN A 59 0.63 -9.00 29.49
C ASN A 59 -0.90 -8.82 29.47
N GLU A 60 -1.63 -9.77 30.05
CA GLU A 60 -3.10 -9.75 30.17
C GLU A 60 -3.67 -8.49 30.87
N LYS A 61 -2.87 -7.82 31.70
CA LYS A 61 -3.25 -6.58 32.39
C LYS A 61 -2.93 -5.33 31.57
N ASN A 62 -2.53 -5.50 30.30
CA ASN A 62 -2.08 -4.46 29.39
C ASN A 62 -0.84 -3.68 29.89
N VAL A 63 -0.02 -4.29 30.74
CA VAL A 63 1.24 -3.71 31.22
C VAL A 63 2.36 -4.09 30.27
N ALA A 64 3.17 -3.12 29.85
CA ALA A 64 4.31 -3.37 28.98
C ALA A 64 5.33 -4.33 29.63
N ILE A 65 5.73 -5.34 28.86
CA ILE A 65 6.75 -6.33 29.25
C ILE A 65 7.99 -6.24 28.37
N ALA A 66 7.82 -5.82 27.11
CA ALA A 66 8.90 -5.60 26.17
C ALA A 66 8.48 -4.59 25.11
N HIS A 67 9.47 -3.99 24.47
CA HIS A 67 9.28 -2.98 23.46
C HIS A 67 10.42 -3.00 22.45
N ALA A 68 10.10 -2.76 21.18
CA ALA A 68 11.11 -2.49 20.17
C ALA A 68 10.70 -1.41 19.18
N VAL A 69 11.70 -0.67 18.72
CA VAL A 69 11.56 0.36 17.69
C VAL A 69 12.42 0.04 16.49
N PHE A 70 11.84 0.19 15.32
CA PHE A 70 12.46 -0.04 14.03
C PHE A 70 12.36 1.18 13.13
N LEU A 71 13.47 1.51 12.46
CA LEU A 71 13.56 2.56 11.45
C LEU A 71 14.11 1.98 10.14
N ASP A 72 14.05 2.76 9.07
CA ASP A 72 14.45 2.42 7.70
C ASP A 72 15.89 2.82 7.35
N TYR A 73 16.66 3.21 8.35
CA TYR A 73 18.08 3.51 8.26
C TYR A 73 18.82 2.98 9.49
N PRO A 74 20.14 2.73 9.40
CA PRO A 74 20.96 2.26 10.53
C PRO A 74 20.88 3.13 11.78
N ASN A 75 21.01 2.52 12.96
CA ASN A 75 21.07 3.22 14.26
C ASN A 75 22.40 3.93 14.50
N TRP A 76 23.43 3.62 13.73
CA TRP A 76 24.75 4.24 13.83
C TRP A 76 25.02 5.10 12.60
N ASN A 77 25.70 6.22 12.81
CA ASN A 77 26.09 7.16 11.74
C ASN A 77 27.29 6.63 10.94
N ILE A 78 27.20 5.38 10.48
CA ILE A 78 28.24 4.69 9.68
C ILE A 78 28.19 5.18 8.23
N THR A 79 26.99 5.52 7.77
CA THR A 79 26.71 5.96 6.41
C THR A 79 25.50 6.89 6.42
N ASP A 80 25.37 7.71 5.38
CA ASP A 80 24.21 8.56 5.23
C ASP A 80 22.94 7.71 5.08
N GLN A 81 21.83 8.19 5.65
CA GLN A 81 20.55 7.48 5.59
C GLN A 81 20.06 7.24 4.15
N SER A 82 20.54 8.01 3.18
CA SER A 82 20.23 7.85 1.75
C SER A 82 21.07 6.75 1.08
N ASP A 83 22.26 6.42 1.60
CA ASP A 83 23.28 5.61 0.92
C ASP A 83 23.52 4.23 1.55
N TRP A 84 22.81 3.90 2.64
CA TRP A 84 23.09 2.67 3.40
C TRP A 84 22.98 1.38 2.58
N GLU A 85 22.14 1.34 1.55
CA GLU A 85 21.99 0.15 0.71
C GLU A 85 23.30 -0.19 -0.02
N SER A 86 23.93 0.81 -0.64
CA SER A 86 25.22 0.67 -1.32
C SER A 86 26.31 0.28 -0.33
N PHE A 87 26.33 0.92 0.83
CA PHE A 87 27.27 0.60 1.90
C PHE A 87 27.16 -0.87 2.34
N LEU A 88 25.95 -1.40 2.56
CA LEU A 88 25.79 -2.82 2.92
C LEU A 88 26.24 -3.77 1.82
N ARG A 89 25.99 -3.41 0.55
CA ARG A 89 26.40 -4.18 -0.62
C ARG A 89 27.90 -4.31 -0.79
N GLU A 90 28.63 -3.26 -0.45
CA GLU A 90 30.09 -3.23 -0.56
C GLU A 90 30.77 -3.96 0.61
N ASN A 91 30.15 -3.95 1.80
CA ASN A 91 30.82 -4.40 3.03
C ASN A 91 30.33 -5.74 3.59
N TYR A 92 29.19 -6.27 3.16
CA TYR A 92 28.64 -7.54 3.66
C TYR A 92 28.26 -8.51 2.53
N ILE A 93 28.57 -9.79 2.71
CA ILE A 93 28.29 -10.85 1.73
C ILE A 93 26.77 -11.10 1.64
N SER A 94 26.26 -11.31 0.42
CA SER A 94 24.87 -11.70 0.16
C SER A 94 23.82 -10.71 0.71
N SER A 95 24.14 -9.42 0.77
CA SER A 95 23.19 -8.37 1.15
C SER A 95 22.18 -8.12 0.02
N SER A 96 21.17 -8.98 -0.08
CA SER A 96 19.95 -8.67 -0.86
C SER A 96 19.04 -7.66 -0.13
N CYS A 97 19.63 -6.82 0.72
CA CYS A 97 18.96 -5.85 1.56
C CYS A 97 18.62 -4.64 0.70
N THR A 98 17.35 -4.25 0.71
CA THR A 98 16.85 -3.05 0.04
C THR A 98 15.95 -2.28 1.01
N PRO A 99 15.72 -0.98 0.79
CA PRO A 99 14.81 -0.22 1.65
C PRO A 99 13.39 -0.80 1.70
N LEU A 100 12.97 -1.51 0.66
CA LEU A 100 11.67 -2.19 0.62
C LEU A 100 11.58 -3.37 1.59
N ASN A 101 12.69 -4.06 1.85
CA ASN A 101 12.68 -5.36 2.51
C ASN A 101 13.43 -5.40 3.86
N THR A 102 13.97 -4.27 4.30
CA THR A 102 14.85 -4.15 5.46
C THR A 102 14.36 -3.08 6.43
N LEU A 103 14.43 -3.38 7.73
CA LEU A 103 14.30 -2.42 8.82
C LEU A 103 15.46 -2.62 9.78
N PHE A 104 15.89 -1.55 10.43
CA PHE A 104 16.94 -1.54 11.43
C PHE A 104 16.32 -1.42 12.81
N MET A 105 16.74 -2.27 13.74
CA MET A 105 16.37 -2.18 15.14
C MET A 105 17.17 -1.06 15.80
N HIS A 106 16.47 -0.06 16.35
CA HIS A 106 17.10 1.06 17.07
C HIS A 106 16.98 0.94 18.57
N LEU A 107 15.98 0.20 19.05
CA LEU A 107 15.79 -0.07 20.47
C LEU A 107 15.11 -1.42 20.60
N CYS A 108 15.57 -2.24 21.56
CA CYS A 108 14.86 -3.42 22.02
C CYS A 108 15.10 -3.57 23.52
N VAL A 109 14.02 -3.52 24.30
CA VAL A 109 14.06 -3.63 25.77
C VAL A 109 12.99 -4.61 26.22
N ALA A 110 13.31 -5.39 27.25
CA ALA A 110 12.40 -6.37 27.83
C ALA A 110 12.67 -6.50 29.32
N LYS A 111 11.66 -6.89 30.09
CA LYS A 111 11.87 -7.34 31.47
C LYS A 111 12.81 -8.55 31.46
N GLU A 112 13.73 -8.60 32.41
CA GLU A 112 14.76 -9.64 32.55
C GLU A 112 14.17 -11.06 32.51
N GLU A 113 12.98 -11.23 33.09
CA GLU A 113 12.24 -12.50 33.13
C GLU A 113 11.80 -13.02 31.75
N TYR A 114 11.73 -12.14 30.74
CA TYR A 114 11.23 -12.42 29.39
C TYR A 114 12.25 -12.04 28.29
N ALA A 115 13.48 -11.68 28.65
CA ALA A 115 14.48 -11.16 27.73
C ALA A 115 14.84 -12.13 26.58
N ALA A 116 14.81 -13.45 26.85
CA ALA A 116 15.15 -14.48 25.86
C ALA A 116 14.04 -14.72 24.82
N GLU A 117 12.77 -14.62 25.21
CA GLU A 117 11.61 -15.01 24.36
C GLU A 117 10.97 -13.81 23.66
N CYS A 118 10.88 -12.65 24.33
CA CYS A 118 10.20 -11.46 23.81
C CYS A 118 10.68 -11.01 22.44
N PRO A 119 11.97 -11.04 22.10
CA PRO A 119 12.39 -10.56 20.79
C PRO A 119 11.95 -11.45 19.63
N GLN A 120 11.83 -12.76 19.84
CA GLN A 120 11.24 -13.66 18.85
C GLN A 120 9.79 -13.27 18.58
N GLU A 121 9.03 -13.00 19.63
CA GLU A 121 7.65 -12.55 19.52
C GLU A 121 7.54 -11.17 18.87
N ILE A 122 8.37 -10.19 19.24
CA ILE A 122 8.37 -8.85 18.64
C ILE A 122 8.65 -8.91 17.13
N VAL A 123 9.71 -9.62 16.72
CA VAL A 123 9.98 -9.80 15.29
C VAL A 123 8.83 -10.55 14.64
N SER A 124 8.20 -11.46 15.39
CA SER A 124 7.06 -12.21 14.89
C SER A 124 5.79 -11.38 14.66
N PHE A 125 5.57 -10.36 15.47
CA PHE A 125 4.47 -9.40 15.32
C PHE A 125 4.80 -8.26 14.37
N SER A 126 6.06 -8.10 13.95
CA SER A 126 6.45 -7.16 12.91
C SER A 126 5.91 -7.63 11.55
N VAL A 127 4.68 -7.20 11.23
CA VAL A 127 3.98 -7.55 9.99
C VAL A 127 4.79 -7.19 8.72
N ALA A 128 5.80 -6.32 8.82
CA ALA A 128 6.79 -6.00 7.78
C ALA A 128 8.15 -5.66 8.43
N PRO A 129 9.32 -5.95 7.82
CA PRO A 129 9.63 -6.38 6.44
C PRO A 129 10.22 -7.82 6.36
N ASN A 130 10.92 -8.21 5.28
CA ASN A 130 11.49 -9.57 5.15
C ASN A 130 12.74 -9.80 6.04
N ARG A 131 13.42 -8.73 6.44
CA ARG A 131 14.69 -8.79 7.19
C ARG A 131 14.76 -7.67 8.22
N VAL A 132 15.12 -8.02 9.44
CA VAL A 132 15.48 -7.05 10.48
C VAL A 132 16.99 -7.08 10.66
N LEU A 133 17.62 -5.91 10.67
CA LEU A 133 19.04 -5.75 10.90
C LEU A 133 19.31 -5.07 12.25
N SER A 134 20.42 -5.44 12.88
CA SER A 134 20.92 -4.79 14.09
C SER A 134 22.45 -4.73 14.04
N PHE A 135 23.04 -3.58 14.36
CA PHE A 135 24.49 -3.44 14.58
C PHE A 135 24.91 -3.73 16.01
N THR A 136 23.93 -3.89 16.90
CA THR A 136 24.13 -4.22 18.30
C THR A 136 23.85 -5.70 18.45
N GLU A 137 24.77 -6.46 19.07
CA GLU A 137 24.53 -7.86 19.44
C GLU A 137 23.39 -7.88 20.46
N PRO A 138 22.19 -8.30 20.06
CA PRO A 138 21.14 -8.46 21.04
C PRO A 138 21.45 -9.75 21.81
N ASP A 139 21.19 -9.76 23.13
CA ASP A 139 21.33 -10.94 24.00
C ASP A 139 20.22 -11.97 23.66
N MET A 140 20.23 -12.39 22.40
CA MET A 140 19.20 -13.06 21.62
C MET A 140 19.86 -14.19 20.82
N GLU A 141 20.70 -14.97 21.49
CA GLU A 141 21.25 -16.19 20.95
C GLU A 141 20.08 -16.99 20.34
N ASN A 142 20.14 -17.23 19.02
CA ASN A 142 19.17 -17.95 18.16
C ASN A 142 18.21 -17.12 17.28
N VAL A 143 18.06 -15.80 17.47
CA VAL A 143 17.16 -14.98 16.62
C VAL A 143 17.90 -14.33 15.46
N PHE A 144 19.05 -13.75 15.78
CA PHE A 144 19.87 -13.00 14.86
C PHE A 144 21.10 -13.83 14.47
N GLU A 145 21.45 -13.79 13.19
CA GLU A 145 22.66 -14.41 12.65
C GLU A 145 23.67 -13.32 12.30
N LYS A 146 24.94 -13.56 12.64
CA LYS A 146 26.03 -12.67 12.23
C LYS A 146 26.20 -12.72 10.72
N MET A 147 26.11 -11.56 10.06
CA MET A 147 26.42 -11.45 8.63
C MET A 147 27.93 -11.53 8.41
N ALA A 148 28.33 -12.28 7.39
CA ALA A 148 29.72 -12.34 6.98
C ALA A 148 30.15 -11.02 6.31
N THR A 149 31.26 -10.46 6.78
CA THR A 149 31.88 -9.27 6.17
C THR A 149 32.50 -9.65 4.82
N ALA A 150 32.47 -8.71 3.88
CA ALA A 150 33.14 -8.87 2.59
C ALA A 150 34.67 -8.89 2.79
N PRO A 151 35.44 -9.61 1.94
CA PRO A 151 36.90 -9.70 2.05
C PRO A 151 37.61 -8.34 2.00
N ASP A 152 37.05 -7.39 1.24
CA ASP A 152 37.59 -6.03 1.05
C ASP A 152 36.82 -4.99 1.87
N SER A 153 36.08 -5.41 2.90
CA SER A 153 35.28 -4.53 3.76
C SER A 153 36.14 -3.47 4.44
N VAL A 154 35.69 -2.22 4.40
CA VAL A 154 36.33 -1.08 5.08
C VAL A 154 35.82 -0.93 6.53
N VAL A 155 34.79 -1.72 6.88
CA VAL A 155 34.16 -1.70 8.19
C VAL A 155 35.10 -2.25 9.26
N ASP A 156 35.26 -1.49 10.35
CA ASP A 156 36.05 -1.91 11.50
C ASP A 156 35.52 -3.25 12.08
N ASN A 157 36.41 -4.08 12.60
CA ASN A 157 36.06 -5.38 13.17
C ASN A 157 35.08 -5.27 14.35
N ASP A 158 35.00 -4.09 14.95
CA ASP A 158 34.08 -3.77 16.04
C ASP A 158 32.61 -3.65 15.57
N PHE A 159 32.35 -3.47 14.27
CA PHE A 159 30.98 -3.38 13.72
C PHE A 159 30.51 -4.72 13.18
N THR A 160 29.89 -5.50 14.07
CA THR A 160 29.20 -6.73 13.67
C THR A 160 27.76 -6.44 13.27
N LEU A 161 27.39 -6.76 12.04
CA LEU A 161 26.01 -6.70 11.58
C LEU A 161 25.31 -8.04 11.81
N PHE A 162 24.13 -7.97 12.39
CA PHE A 162 23.26 -9.09 12.66
C PHE A 162 22.00 -9.01 11.80
N VAL A 163 21.55 -10.16 11.27
CA VAL A 163 20.33 -10.28 10.46
C VAL A 163 19.39 -11.30 11.06
N CYS A 164 18.13 -10.92 11.22
CA CYS A 164 17.03 -11.86 11.50
C CYS A 164 16.20 -12.03 10.21
N PRO A 165 16.38 -13.14 9.46
CA PRO A 165 15.58 -13.41 8.28
C PRO A 165 14.18 -13.88 8.68
N ARG A 166 13.14 -13.26 8.11
CA ARG A 166 11.73 -13.56 8.44
C ARG A 166 11.35 -15.03 8.24
N HIS A 167 11.92 -15.70 7.25
CA HIS A 167 11.53 -17.09 6.92
C HIS A 167 11.87 -18.11 8.01
N ARG A 168 12.78 -17.77 8.95
CA ARG A 168 13.16 -18.63 10.08
C ARG A 168 12.06 -18.69 11.15
N GLN A 169 11.36 -17.58 11.36
CA GLN A 169 10.21 -17.50 12.29
C GLN A 169 8.88 -17.78 11.58
N TYR A 170 8.82 -17.53 10.26
CA TYR A 170 7.62 -17.68 9.45
C TYR A 170 7.90 -18.38 8.12
N PRO A 171 7.66 -19.70 8.04
CA PRO A 171 7.84 -20.42 6.80
C PRO A 171 7.01 -19.80 5.67
N GLN A 172 7.58 -19.81 4.47
CA GLN A 172 6.95 -19.30 3.27
C GLN A 172 5.67 -20.09 2.97
N LEU A 173 4.58 -19.38 2.71
CA LEU A 173 3.35 -20.00 2.21
C LEU A 173 3.60 -20.51 0.79
N TYR A 174 3.37 -21.80 0.58
CA TYR A 174 3.47 -22.41 -0.74
C TYR A 174 2.08 -22.45 -1.37
N VAL A 175 1.95 -21.87 -2.56
CA VAL A 175 0.68 -21.85 -3.28
C VAL A 175 0.68 -22.97 -4.30
N ARG A 176 -0.38 -23.79 -4.29
CA ARG A 176 -0.60 -24.82 -5.29
C ARG A 176 -2.08 -24.95 -5.65
N LYS A 177 -2.37 -25.69 -6.73
CA LYS A 177 -3.74 -26.08 -7.04
C LYS A 177 -4.33 -26.91 -5.90
N ALA A 178 -5.61 -26.64 -5.60
CA ALA A 178 -6.38 -27.38 -4.60
C ALA A 178 -6.62 -28.81 -5.09
N ARG A 179 -6.61 -29.75 -4.16
CA ARG A 179 -6.87 -31.18 -4.34
C ARG A 179 -8.02 -31.59 -3.44
N LEU A 180 -8.68 -32.70 -3.74
CA LEU A 180 -9.77 -33.21 -2.91
C LEU A 180 -9.33 -33.53 -1.47
N GLU A 181 -8.06 -33.91 -1.29
CA GLU A 181 -7.44 -34.14 0.02
C GLU A 181 -7.47 -32.90 0.91
N ASP A 182 -7.45 -31.69 0.33
CA ASP A 182 -7.46 -30.43 1.08
C ASP A 182 -8.84 -30.09 1.64
N HIS A 183 -9.90 -30.80 1.24
CA HIS A 183 -11.28 -30.48 1.59
C HIS A 183 -11.49 -30.40 3.11
N ASP A 184 -10.95 -31.35 3.87
CA ASP A 184 -11.15 -31.41 5.31
C ASP A 184 -10.38 -30.30 6.04
N ASP A 185 -9.17 -29.98 5.59
CA ASP A 185 -8.38 -28.85 6.08
C ASP A 185 -9.10 -27.52 5.83
N ILE A 186 -9.60 -27.32 4.60
CA ILE A 186 -10.34 -26.09 4.23
C ILE A 186 -11.65 -26.00 5.01
N ARG A 187 -12.35 -27.12 5.23
CA ARG A 187 -13.56 -27.16 6.05
C ARG A 187 -13.28 -26.84 7.52
N ALA A 188 -12.13 -27.25 8.06
CA ALA A 188 -11.73 -26.89 9.41
C ALA A 188 -11.52 -25.37 9.53
N LEU A 189 -10.88 -24.74 8.53
CA LEU A 189 -10.75 -23.27 8.45
C LEU A 189 -12.12 -22.58 8.42
N TRP A 190 -13.05 -23.10 7.62
CA TRP A 190 -14.42 -22.61 7.48
C TRP A 190 -15.21 -22.61 8.78
N THR A 191 -15.04 -23.65 9.59
CA THR A 191 -15.78 -23.80 10.85
C THR A 191 -15.29 -22.79 11.91
N HIS A 192 -14.04 -22.36 11.79
CA HIS A 192 -13.37 -21.49 12.76
C HIS A 192 -13.52 -19.99 12.46
N GLN A 193 -13.83 -19.59 11.21
CA GLN A 193 -13.94 -18.19 10.79
C GLN A 193 -15.39 -17.77 10.43
N ASN A 194 -15.93 -16.83 11.23
CA ASN A 194 -17.11 -15.96 11.01
C ASN A 194 -18.46 -16.56 10.54
N GLU A 195 -19.52 -16.30 11.33
CA GLU A 195 -20.93 -16.59 10.99
C GLU A 195 -21.39 -15.89 9.69
N THR A 196 -20.80 -14.75 9.34
CA THR A 196 -21.14 -13.94 8.15
C THR A 196 -20.83 -14.63 6.82
N LEU A 197 -19.84 -15.54 6.79
CA LEU A 197 -19.45 -16.27 5.57
C LEU A 197 -20.30 -17.52 5.33
N LYS A 198 -20.88 -18.10 6.39
CA LYS A 198 -21.85 -19.20 6.31
C LYS A 198 -23.10 -18.84 5.50
N GLU A 199 -23.43 -17.55 5.41
CA GLU A 199 -24.59 -17.07 4.64
C GLU A 199 -24.33 -17.02 3.12
N THR A 200 -23.07 -16.99 2.67
CA THR A 200 -22.72 -16.70 1.27
C THR A 200 -22.36 -17.96 0.45
N CYS A 201 -21.93 -19.05 1.12
CA CYS A 201 -21.57 -20.31 0.46
C CYS A 201 -22.30 -21.48 1.12
N SER A 202 -23.15 -22.19 0.38
CA SER A 202 -23.78 -23.42 0.87
C SER A 202 -22.72 -24.50 1.08
N GLU A 203 -22.83 -25.25 2.19
CA GLU A 203 -21.88 -26.29 2.64
C GLU A 203 -21.53 -27.39 1.61
N TYR A 204 -22.31 -27.51 0.53
CA TYR A 204 -22.13 -28.48 -0.56
C TYR A 204 -21.27 -27.98 -1.73
N SER A 205 -20.94 -26.68 -1.77
CA SER A 205 -20.27 -26.05 -2.93
C SER A 205 -18.75 -26.26 -2.98
N LEU A 206 -18.09 -26.51 -1.85
CA LEU A 206 -16.62 -26.53 -1.80
C LEU A 206 -16.01 -27.72 -2.56
N ALA A 207 -16.58 -28.91 -2.40
CA ALA A 207 -16.13 -30.10 -3.11
C ALA A 207 -16.31 -29.91 -4.62
N ASP A 208 -17.48 -29.41 -5.05
CA ASP A 208 -17.76 -29.09 -6.44
C ASP A 208 -16.74 -28.10 -7.01
N LEU A 209 -16.40 -27.03 -6.29
CA LEU A 209 -15.40 -26.04 -6.72
C LEU A 209 -13.98 -26.62 -6.89
N ILE A 210 -13.63 -27.67 -6.12
CA ILE A 210 -12.34 -28.36 -6.21
C ILE A 210 -12.36 -29.42 -7.32
N GLU A 211 -13.47 -30.15 -7.48
CA GLU A 211 -13.63 -31.20 -8.49
C GLU A 211 -13.81 -30.63 -9.90
N SER A 212 -14.58 -29.54 -10.05
CA SER A 212 -14.97 -28.96 -11.34
C SER A 212 -13.97 -27.91 -11.85
N GLN A 213 -12.68 -28.05 -11.54
CA GLN A 213 -11.65 -27.14 -12.06
C GLN A 213 -11.43 -27.35 -13.56
N ASP A 214 -11.48 -26.28 -14.34
CA ASP A 214 -11.27 -26.26 -15.79
C ASP A 214 -10.48 -25.01 -16.21
N GLU A 215 -10.23 -24.80 -17.50
CA GLU A 215 -9.44 -23.64 -17.98
C GLU A 215 -9.98 -22.29 -17.46
N ASP A 216 -11.29 -22.19 -17.18
CA ASP A 216 -11.93 -20.96 -16.73
C ASP A 216 -12.03 -20.86 -15.20
N ASN A 217 -12.15 -21.98 -14.50
CA ASN A 217 -12.37 -22.06 -13.05
C ASN A 217 -11.23 -22.81 -12.38
N GLN A 218 -10.47 -22.11 -11.53
CA GLN A 218 -9.32 -22.68 -10.83
C GLN A 218 -9.49 -22.54 -9.32
N ALA A 219 -9.02 -23.53 -8.57
CA ALA A 219 -9.01 -23.49 -7.11
C ALA A 219 -7.58 -23.66 -6.60
N ALA A 220 -7.22 -22.89 -5.56
CA ALA A 220 -5.87 -22.85 -5.03
C ALA A 220 -5.87 -22.90 -3.52
N VAL A 221 -4.83 -23.51 -2.96
CA VAL A 221 -4.57 -23.54 -1.52
C VAL A 221 -3.22 -22.91 -1.21
N GLY A 222 -3.18 -22.19 -0.08
CA GLY A 222 -1.95 -21.79 0.58
C GLY A 222 -1.57 -22.88 1.60
N GLU A 223 -0.44 -23.52 1.41
CA GLU A 223 0.06 -24.61 2.25
C GLU A 223 1.16 -24.10 3.19
N ALA A 224 1.04 -24.47 4.47
CA ALA A 224 2.08 -24.29 5.48
C ALA A 224 2.33 -25.62 6.19
N GLY A 225 3.54 -26.15 6.07
CA GLY A 225 3.93 -27.40 6.74
C GLY A 225 3.12 -28.63 6.33
N GLY A 226 2.64 -28.69 5.08
CA GLY A 226 1.82 -29.81 4.59
C GLY A 226 0.31 -29.62 4.75
N THR A 227 -0.14 -28.60 5.48
CA THR A 227 -1.57 -28.34 5.77
C THR A 227 -2.07 -27.14 4.98
N ALA A 228 -3.28 -27.24 4.43
CA ALA A 228 -3.93 -26.09 3.80
C ALA A 228 -4.37 -25.07 4.86
N VAL A 229 -3.81 -23.86 4.79
CA VAL A 229 -4.08 -22.75 5.72
C VAL A 229 -4.79 -21.57 5.05
N GLY A 230 -5.08 -21.69 3.76
CA GLY A 230 -5.91 -20.74 3.02
C GLY A 230 -6.38 -21.33 1.70
N PHE A 231 -7.44 -20.77 1.14
CA PHE A 231 -7.97 -21.19 -0.15
C PHE A 231 -8.56 -20.01 -0.93
N MET A 232 -8.50 -20.14 -2.26
CA MET A 232 -8.95 -19.14 -3.21
C MET A 232 -9.61 -19.83 -4.41
N SER A 233 -10.79 -19.35 -4.82
CA SER A 233 -11.47 -19.76 -6.05
C SER A 233 -11.44 -18.62 -7.07
N LEU A 234 -11.03 -18.95 -8.30
CA LEU A 234 -10.81 -18.03 -9.41
C LEU A 234 -11.74 -18.36 -10.58
N CYS A 235 -12.17 -17.32 -11.31
CA CYS A 235 -12.97 -17.46 -12.54
C CYS A 235 -12.51 -16.46 -13.61
N SER A 236 -12.22 -16.95 -14.82
CA SER A 236 -11.83 -16.14 -15.98
C SER A 236 -13.03 -15.40 -16.61
N GLN A 237 -14.25 -15.88 -16.39
CA GLN A 237 -15.47 -15.34 -16.98
C GLN A 237 -15.98 -14.13 -16.18
N VAL A 238 -15.49 -12.95 -16.54
CA VAL A 238 -15.89 -11.67 -15.94
C VAL A 238 -16.77 -10.89 -16.91
N ASN A 239 -17.92 -10.37 -16.43
CA ASN A 239 -18.75 -9.44 -17.20
C ASN A 239 -18.11 -8.04 -17.21
N VAL A 240 -17.08 -7.88 -18.04
CA VAL A 240 -16.31 -6.62 -18.16
C VAL A 240 -17.18 -5.46 -18.61
N SER A 241 -18.16 -5.68 -19.49
CA SER A 241 -19.08 -4.65 -19.97
C SER A 241 -19.88 -4.03 -18.82
N LEU A 242 -20.42 -4.86 -17.92
CA LEU A 242 -21.12 -4.37 -16.73
C LEU A 242 -20.18 -3.54 -15.82
N LEU A 243 -18.93 -3.99 -15.64
CA LEU A 243 -17.97 -3.24 -14.83
C LEU A 243 -17.62 -1.88 -15.46
N GLN A 244 -17.45 -1.82 -16.79
CA GLN A 244 -17.23 -0.58 -17.55
C GLN A 244 -18.44 0.36 -17.49
N GLU A 245 -19.65 -0.17 -17.31
CA GLU A 245 -20.85 0.64 -17.13
C GLU A 245 -20.93 1.27 -15.73
N CYS A 246 -20.41 0.58 -14.71
CA CYS A 246 -20.55 0.92 -13.29
C CYS A 246 -19.34 1.66 -12.69
N PHE A 247 -18.13 1.45 -13.21
CA PHE A 247 -16.89 1.95 -12.61
C PHE A 247 -16.01 2.69 -13.63
N ASP A 248 -15.26 3.68 -13.15
CA ASP A 248 -14.17 4.29 -13.90
C ASP A 248 -12.98 3.31 -13.97
N LEU A 249 -12.89 2.65 -15.12
CA LEU A 249 -11.85 1.71 -15.46
C LEU A 249 -10.84 2.29 -16.45
N GLY A 250 -10.90 3.59 -16.74
CA GLY A 250 -9.95 4.30 -17.59
C GLY A 250 -8.48 4.01 -17.23
N PRO A 251 -8.09 4.10 -15.93
CA PRO A 251 -6.73 3.81 -15.48
C PRO A 251 -6.27 2.35 -15.71
N PHE A 252 -7.19 1.42 -15.95
CA PHE A 252 -6.92 -0.01 -16.18
C PHE A 252 -7.25 -0.43 -17.61
N HIS A 253 -7.33 0.52 -18.55
CA HIS A 253 -7.70 0.28 -19.95
C HIS A 253 -9.01 -0.52 -20.09
N GLY A 254 -9.99 -0.23 -19.23
CA GLY A 254 -11.29 -0.92 -19.25
C GLY A 254 -11.22 -2.40 -18.89
N LEU A 255 -10.12 -2.90 -18.31
CA LEU A 255 -9.83 -4.32 -18.10
C LEU A 255 -9.72 -5.13 -19.40
N CYS A 256 -9.37 -4.46 -20.51
CA CYS A 256 -9.16 -5.06 -21.83
C CYS A 256 -7.70 -4.97 -22.27
N LYS A 257 -7.30 -5.83 -23.21
CA LYS A 257 -6.02 -5.66 -23.91
C LYS A 257 -6.11 -4.46 -24.87
N PRO A 258 -5.06 -3.65 -25.04
CA PRO A 258 -5.08 -2.55 -26.00
C PRO A 258 -5.38 -3.02 -27.43
N HIS A 259 -6.23 -2.29 -28.15
CA HIS A 259 -6.61 -2.60 -29.52
C HIS A 259 -6.54 -1.34 -30.40
N PRO A 260 -6.08 -1.42 -31.67
CA PRO A 260 -5.95 -0.24 -32.55
C PRO A 260 -7.25 0.53 -32.80
N GLU A 261 -8.38 -0.15 -32.68
CA GLU A 261 -9.72 0.45 -32.88
C GLU A 261 -10.36 0.98 -31.59
N ASP A 262 -9.60 1.05 -30.48
CA ASP A 262 -10.08 1.63 -29.23
C ASP A 262 -10.39 3.12 -29.40
N ILE A 263 -11.52 3.57 -28.86
CA ILE A 263 -11.92 4.97 -28.86
C ILE A 263 -11.83 5.47 -27.42
N LEU A 264 -10.67 6.02 -27.06
CA LEU A 264 -10.37 6.44 -25.67
C LEU A 264 -10.62 7.92 -25.40
N LYS A 265 -10.76 8.72 -26.46
CA LYS A 265 -11.00 10.16 -26.40
C LYS A 265 -12.14 10.53 -27.33
N VAL A 266 -12.82 11.63 -27.03
CA VAL A 266 -13.81 12.22 -27.93
C VAL A 266 -13.13 12.49 -29.29
N PRO A 267 -13.64 11.94 -30.40
CA PRO A 267 -13.15 12.28 -31.72
C PRO A 267 -13.28 13.79 -31.93
N GLN A 268 -12.16 14.48 -32.14
CA GLN A 268 -12.21 15.90 -32.49
C GLN A 268 -12.60 16.02 -33.96
N ASP A 269 -13.76 16.60 -34.24
CA ASP A 269 -14.19 16.89 -35.61
C ASP A 269 -13.21 17.90 -36.24
N PRO A 270 -12.58 17.60 -37.40
CA PRO A 270 -11.64 18.53 -38.06
C PRO A 270 -12.28 19.84 -38.54
N SER A 271 -13.61 19.93 -38.54
CA SER A 271 -14.39 21.04 -39.11
C SER A 271 -14.75 22.16 -38.13
N LEU A 272 -14.36 22.06 -36.85
CA LEU A 272 -14.59 23.09 -35.83
C LEU A 272 -13.27 23.64 -35.25
N GLN A 273 -12.34 24.01 -36.12
CA GLN A 273 -11.30 24.99 -35.77
C GLN A 273 -11.70 26.36 -36.31
N GLU A 274 -12.49 27.10 -35.53
CA GLU A 274 -12.40 28.56 -35.40
C GLU A 274 -13.42 29.06 -34.35
N GLY A 275 -12.90 29.54 -33.21
CA GLY A 275 -13.57 30.53 -32.37
C GLY A 275 -14.70 30.07 -31.45
N ILE A 276 -14.41 29.31 -30.39
CA ILE A 276 -15.22 29.36 -29.15
C ILE A 276 -14.30 29.57 -27.95
N SER A 277 -14.48 30.71 -27.29
CA SER A 277 -13.83 31.03 -26.02
C SER A 277 -14.22 30.01 -24.94
N MET A 278 -13.23 29.54 -24.19
CA MET A 278 -13.30 28.60 -23.05
C MET A 278 -14.21 29.04 -21.88
N GLU A 279 -14.94 30.14 -22.01
CA GLU A 279 -15.92 30.63 -21.03
C GLU A 279 -17.34 30.10 -21.26
N GLN A 280 -17.73 29.76 -22.50
CA GLN A 280 -19.12 29.38 -22.80
C GLN A 280 -19.49 27.93 -22.47
N GLU A 281 -18.53 27.00 -22.44
CA GLU A 281 -18.82 25.61 -22.01
C GLU A 281 -19.02 25.48 -20.49
N ARG A 282 -18.45 26.39 -19.69
CA ARG A 282 -18.49 26.34 -18.23
C ARG A 282 -19.79 26.86 -17.61
N GLU A 283 -20.57 27.67 -18.33
CA GLU A 283 -21.87 28.14 -17.82
C GLU A 283 -22.99 27.09 -17.98
N ARG A 284 -22.87 26.15 -18.92
CA ARG A 284 -23.87 25.09 -19.11
C ARG A 284 -23.85 24.00 -18.02
N MET A 285 -22.79 23.92 -17.23
CA MET A 285 -22.62 22.87 -16.20
C MET A 285 -23.15 23.26 -14.81
N LYS A 286 -23.72 24.47 -14.65
CA LYS A 286 -24.13 25.03 -13.35
C LYS A 286 -25.55 24.65 -12.88
N SER A 287 -26.33 23.87 -13.64
CA SER A 287 -27.77 23.66 -13.35
C SER A 287 -28.14 22.30 -12.72
N TYR A 288 -27.21 21.55 -12.15
CA TYR A 288 -27.52 20.28 -11.49
C TYR A 288 -27.30 20.38 -9.98
N SER A 289 -28.33 20.85 -9.26
CA SER A 289 -28.49 20.54 -7.84
C SER A 289 -29.40 19.33 -7.72
N CYS A 290 -28.84 18.15 -7.41
CA CYS A 290 -29.64 16.96 -7.12
C CYS A 290 -29.84 16.85 -5.60
N SER A 291 -31.07 17.11 -5.15
CA SER A 291 -31.53 16.81 -3.80
C SER A 291 -32.08 15.38 -3.78
N CYS A 292 -31.39 14.47 -3.10
CA CYS A 292 -31.88 13.09 -2.91
C CYS A 292 -32.40 12.90 -1.48
N GLY A 293 -33.72 12.76 -1.36
CA GLY A 293 -34.37 12.22 -0.16
C GLY A 293 -34.25 10.70 -0.11
N PHE A 294 -34.09 10.17 1.10
CA PHE A 294 -33.99 8.73 1.37
C PHE A 294 -35.35 8.02 1.25
N PRO A 295 -35.43 6.85 0.57
CA PRO A 295 -36.42 5.83 0.86
C PRO A 295 -35.81 4.67 1.68
N SER A 296 -36.62 4.11 2.57
CA SER A 296 -36.31 3.00 3.48
C SER A 296 -36.09 1.65 2.77
N PRO A 297 -35.35 0.70 3.40
CA PRO A 297 -34.94 -0.53 2.73
C PRO A 297 -36.04 -1.59 2.74
N THR A 298 -36.30 -2.19 1.58
CA THR A 298 -37.07 -3.43 1.48
C THR A 298 -36.14 -4.56 1.01
N LYS A 299 -36.04 -5.62 1.80
CA LYS A 299 -35.24 -6.83 1.54
C LYS A 299 -35.57 -7.45 0.16
N LYS A 300 -34.53 -7.83 -0.61
CA LYS A 300 -34.45 -9.11 -1.36
C LYS A 300 -33.13 -9.30 -2.13
N GLN A 301 -32.49 -10.44 -1.81
CA GLN A 301 -31.85 -11.44 -2.68
C GLN A 301 -30.48 -11.15 -3.31
N LEU A 302 -29.47 -11.93 -2.87
CA LEU A 302 -28.14 -12.08 -3.46
C LEU A 302 -28.22 -12.76 -4.83
N LEU A 303 -27.50 -12.23 -5.82
CA LEU A 303 -27.15 -12.90 -7.06
C LEU A 303 -25.63 -12.81 -7.22
N LEU A 304 -24.96 -13.96 -7.25
CA LEU A 304 -23.55 -14.09 -7.62
C LEU A 304 -23.43 -14.08 -9.16
N PRO A 305 -22.38 -13.48 -9.73
CA PRO A 305 -22.13 -13.52 -11.16
C PRO A 305 -21.67 -14.94 -11.54
N GLY A 306 -22.62 -15.80 -11.89
CA GLY A 306 -22.32 -17.20 -12.24
C GLY A 306 -23.49 -17.97 -12.86
N ASP A 307 -24.74 -17.66 -12.54
CA ASP A 307 -25.90 -18.34 -13.15
C ASP A 307 -26.54 -17.49 -14.25
N ALA A 308 -25.86 -17.42 -15.40
CA ALA A 308 -26.47 -16.95 -16.63
C ALA A 308 -26.95 -18.16 -17.46
N LYS A 309 -28.08 -18.75 -17.07
CA LYS A 309 -28.93 -19.48 -18.02
C LYS A 309 -30.28 -18.77 -18.10
N ASP A 310 -30.59 -18.36 -19.33
CA ASP A 310 -31.84 -17.75 -19.81
C ASP A 310 -32.12 -16.29 -19.45
N PHE A 311 -31.50 -15.38 -20.22
CA PHE A 311 -32.12 -14.09 -20.55
C PHE A 311 -31.97 -13.80 -22.06
N LYS A 312 -32.91 -14.31 -22.86
CA LYS A 312 -33.18 -13.77 -24.20
C LYS A 312 -33.95 -12.46 -24.04
N GLY A 313 -33.23 -11.36 -23.80
CA GLY A 313 -33.76 -10.00 -23.85
C GLY A 313 -33.37 -9.33 -25.16
N SER A 314 -34.32 -9.21 -26.07
CA SER A 314 -34.19 -8.50 -27.34
C SER A 314 -33.62 -7.10 -27.15
N ALA A 315 -32.50 -6.80 -27.83
CA ALA A 315 -31.98 -5.45 -27.99
C ALA A 315 -33.05 -4.58 -28.65
N THR A 316 -33.75 -3.78 -27.85
CA THR A 316 -34.61 -2.71 -28.37
C THR A 316 -33.89 -1.41 -28.10
N LEU A 317 -33.33 -0.89 -29.18
CA LEU A 317 -32.64 0.39 -29.29
C LEU A 317 -33.64 1.50 -28.91
N LEU A 318 -33.61 1.92 -27.64
CA LEU A 318 -34.25 3.16 -27.22
C LEU A 318 -33.20 4.26 -27.33
N GLU A 319 -33.24 4.96 -28.46
CA GLU A 319 -32.65 6.29 -28.62
C GLU A 319 -33.30 7.23 -27.59
N ALA A 320 -32.68 7.33 -26.43
CA ALA A 320 -32.78 8.50 -25.58
C ALA A 320 -31.49 9.30 -25.80
N GLU A 321 -31.60 10.47 -26.42
CA GLU A 321 -30.53 11.46 -26.51
C GLU A 321 -30.20 11.99 -25.10
N GLU A 322 -29.53 11.18 -24.28
CA GLU A 322 -28.77 11.69 -23.16
C GLU A 322 -27.45 12.22 -23.73
N LYS A 323 -27.20 13.53 -23.60
CA LYS A 323 -25.85 14.10 -23.76
C LYS A 323 -24.95 13.56 -22.64
N GLY A 324 -24.61 12.28 -22.74
CA GLY A 324 -23.80 11.55 -21.79
C GLY A 324 -22.35 12.04 -21.84
N SER A 325 -21.68 12.01 -20.69
CA SER A 325 -20.22 12.07 -20.64
C SER A 325 -19.65 10.99 -21.56
N PHE A 326 -18.67 11.35 -22.38
CA PHE A 326 -18.00 10.39 -23.27
C PHE A 326 -17.53 9.17 -22.47
N ARG A 327 -17.90 7.97 -22.93
CA ARG A 327 -17.44 6.70 -22.37
C ARG A 327 -16.46 6.08 -23.36
N PRO A 328 -15.24 5.71 -22.93
CA PRO A 328 -14.31 4.99 -23.78
C PRO A 328 -14.92 3.69 -24.31
N LEU A 329 -14.65 3.39 -25.58
CA LEU A 329 -15.02 2.11 -26.21
C LEU A 329 -13.77 1.25 -26.36
N TYR A 330 -13.76 0.13 -25.64
CA TYR A 330 -12.68 -0.87 -25.69
C TYR A 330 -13.09 -2.02 -26.61
N ARG A 331 -12.26 -2.32 -27.61
CA ARG A 331 -12.48 -3.41 -28.58
C ARG A 331 -11.58 -4.61 -28.38
N GLY A 332 -10.57 -4.50 -27.52
CA GLY A 332 -9.71 -5.61 -27.18
C GLY A 332 -10.39 -6.70 -26.35
N ALA A 333 -9.80 -7.89 -26.35
CA ALA A 333 -10.26 -9.01 -25.56
C ALA A 333 -10.20 -8.71 -24.05
N SER A 334 -11.10 -9.33 -23.28
CA SER A 334 -11.10 -9.27 -21.82
C SER A 334 -9.74 -9.72 -21.27
N ASN A 335 -9.17 -8.92 -20.37
CA ASN A 335 -7.88 -9.17 -19.72
C ASN A 335 -8.02 -9.36 -18.21
N ALA A 336 -9.22 -9.70 -17.73
CA ALA A 336 -9.50 -9.87 -16.31
C ALA A 336 -10.00 -11.28 -15.96
N PHE A 337 -9.70 -11.70 -14.74
CA PHE A 337 -10.32 -12.80 -14.01
C PHE A 337 -10.77 -12.31 -12.63
N CYS A 338 -11.67 -13.01 -11.94
CA CYS A 338 -12.16 -12.62 -10.63
C CYS A 338 -11.86 -13.65 -9.53
N ILE A 339 -11.62 -13.15 -8.31
CA ILE A 339 -11.68 -13.96 -7.09
C ILE A 339 -13.16 -14.07 -6.70
N ARG A 340 -13.68 -15.30 -6.69
CA ARG A 340 -15.05 -15.60 -6.26
C ARG A 340 -15.11 -15.80 -4.74
N LEU A 341 -14.12 -16.52 -4.22
CA LEU A 341 -14.05 -16.91 -2.81
C LEU A 341 -12.59 -16.83 -2.34
N PHE A 342 -12.39 -16.32 -1.14
CA PHE A 342 -11.07 -16.20 -0.52
C PHE A 342 -11.19 -16.37 0.99
N TRP A 343 -10.30 -17.18 1.55
CA TRP A 343 -10.14 -17.35 2.99
C TRP A 343 -8.71 -17.74 3.33
N ILE A 344 -8.26 -17.28 4.49
CA ILE A 344 -6.94 -17.57 5.01
C ILE A 344 -7.04 -17.55 6.54
N ASP A 345 -6.36 -18.49 7.18
CA ASP A 345 -6.22 -18.51 8.64
C ASP A 345 -5.64 -17.16 9.11
N GLU A 346 -6.20 -16.62 10.20
CA GLU A 346 -5.86 -15.30 10.76
C GLU A 346 -4.35 -15.16 11.02
N LYS A 347 -3.69 -16.26 11.43
CA LYS A 347 -2.23 -16.31 11.65
C LYS A 347 -1.41 -16.04 10.38
N TYR A 348 -2.03 -16.19 9.21
CA TYR A 348 -1.41 -16.07 7.89
C TYR A 348 -2.00 -14.92 7.06
N GLU A 349 -3.00 -14.20 7.57
CA GLU A 349 -3.74 -13.18 6.82
C GLU A 349 -2.84 -12.07 6.24
N THR A 350 -1.83 -11.66 7.01
CA THR A 350 -0.81 -10.68 6.61
C THR A 350 0.09 -11.15 5.46
N ARG A 351 0.04 -12.43 5.09
CA ARG A 351 0.79 -13.06 3.99
C ARG A 351 -0.10 -13.38 2.79
N SER A 352 -1.36 -12.97 2.82
CA SER A 352 -2.34 -13.18 1.75
C SER A 352 -1.86 -12.72 0.37
N LEU A 353 -1.09 -11.62 0.28
CA LEU A 353 -0.51 -11.17 -1.00
C LEU A 353 0.43 -12.19 -1.65
N ARG A 354 1.16 -13.00 -0.87
CA ARG A 354 1.95 -14.10 -1.45
C ARG A 354 1.08 -15.27 -1.90
N THR A 355 -0.09 -15.43 -1.31
CA THR A 355 -1.09 -16.39 -1.81
C THR A 355 -1.49 -16.01 -3.23
N PHE A 356 -1.54 -14.71 -3.54
CA PHE A 356 -1.89 -14.16 -4.84
C PHE A 356 -0.94 -14.52 -6.01
N ILE A 357 0.17 -15.22 -5.75
CA ILE A 357 0.96 -15.91 -6.79
C ILE A 357 0.09 -16.93 -7.58
N VAL A 358 -1.12 -17.27 -7.09
CA VAL A 358 -2.17 -17.99 -7.85
C VAL A 358 -2.39 -17.41 -9.25
N CYS A 359 -2.13 -16.12 -9.49
CA CYS A 359 -2.24 -15.51 -10.83
C CYS A 359 -1.49 -16.28 -11.93
N ASN A 360 -0.45 -17.07 -11.56
CA ASN A 360 0.26 -17.93 -12.50
C ASN A 360 -0.60 -19.06 -13.08
N PHE A 361 -1.77 -19.35 -12.52
CA PHE A 361 -2.71 -20.35 -13.04
C PHE A 361 -3.54 -19.84 -14.22
N LEU A 362 -3.70 -18.51 -14.38
CA LEU A 362 -4.43 -17.88 -15.48
C LEU A 362 -3.49 -16.95 -16.27
N GLN A 363 -2.59 -17.56 -17.04
CA GLN A 363 -1.45 -16.86 -17.65
C GLN A 363 -1.85 -15.83 -18.72
N ASP A 364 -3.04 -15.92 -19.29
CA ASP A 364 -3.53 -15.07 -20.38
C ASP A 364 -4.22 -13.77 -19.92
N LYS A 365 -4.49 -13.63 -18.62
CA LYS A 365 -5.18 -12.49 -17.99
C LYS A 365 -4.28 -11.73 -17.01
N ASP A 366 -4.10 -10.43 -17.21
CA ASP A 366 -3.21 -9.64 -16.35
C ASP A 366 -3.89 -9.01 -15.14
N PHE A 367 -5.21 -8.78 -15.20
CA PHE A 367 -5.98 -8.17 -14.13
C PHE A 367 -6.76 -9.21 -13.33
N CYS A 368 -6.69 -9.08 -12.01
CA CYS A 368 -7.57 -9.76 -11.09
C CYS A 368 -8.53 -8.75 -10.49
N VAL A 369 -9.78 -9.13 -10.38
CA VAL A 369 -10.81 -8.32 -9.72
C VAL A 369 -11.46 -9.05 -8.56
N ILE A 370 -11.89 -8.31 -7.56
CA ILE A 370 -12.71 -8.83 -6.46
C ILE A 370 -13.83 -7.84 -6.16
N LEU A 371 -15.05 -8.37 -6.06
CA LEU A 371 -16.24 -7.60 -5.70
C LEU A 371 -16.54 -7.81 -4.22
N VAL A 372 -16.59 -6.72 -3.46
CA VAL A 372 -16.74 -6.75 -2.01
C VAL A 372 -17.94 -5.89 -1.61
N PRO A 373 -18.89 -6.41 -0.82
CA PRO A 373 -20.01 -5.59 -0.32
C PRO A 373 -19.53 -4.42 0.56
N HIS A 374 -20.19 -3.27 0.49
CA HIS A 374 -19.80 -2.05 1.22
C HIS A 374 -19.73 -2.16 2.76
N HIS A 375 -20.35 -3.18 3.35
CA HIS A 375 -20.38 -3.38 4.80
C HIS A 375 -19.24 -4.27 5.30
N VAL A 376 -18.49 -4.90 4.39
CA VAL A 376 -17.37 -5.76 4.74
C VAL A 376 -16.13 -4.88 4.94
N PRO A 377 -15.45 -4.95 6.10
CA PRO A 377 -14.23 -4.20 6.33
C PRO A 377 -13.09 -4.69 5.42
N GLU A 378 -12.16 -3.79 5.09
CA GLU A 378 -10.98 -4.14 4.31
C GLU A 378 -10.09 -5.12 5.07
N PHE A 379 -9.88 -6.31 4.51
CA PHE A 379 -8.92 -7.30 5.00
C PHE A 379 -7.56 -7.12 4.31
N PRO A 380 -6.44 -7.63 4.89
CA PRO A 380 -5.08 -7.37 4.43
C PRO A 380 -4.80 -7.62 2.94
N LEU A 381 -5.49 -8.57 2.30
CA LEU A 381 -5.34 -8.79 0.85
C LEU A 381 -5.83 -7.57 0.05
N LEU A 382 -6.99 -7.00 0.42
CA LEU A 382 -7.59 -5.86 -0.28
C LEU A 382 -6.73 -4.61 -0.21
N GLN A 383 -5.91 -4.46 0.84
CA GLN A 383 -4.96 -3.35 0.97
C GLN A 383 -3.92 -3.30 -0.17
N SER A 384 -3.75 -4.40 -0.90
CA SER A 384 -2.87 -4.47 -2.07
C SER A 384 -3.57 -4.10 -3.39
N PHE A 385 -4.91 -4.10 -3.40
CA PHE A 385 -5.71 -3.81 -4.58
C PHE A 385 -6.03 -2.31 -4.67
N VAL A 386 -6.32 -1.85 -5.88
CA VAL A 386 -6.88 -0.51 -6.10
C VAL A 386 -8.38 -0.58 -6.11
N ARG A 387 -9.03 0.19 -5.25
CA ARG A 387 -10.49 0.38 -5.30
C ARG A 387 -10.85 1.22 -6.53
N ALA A 388 -11.60 0.63 -7.46
CA ALA A 388 -12.11 1.33 -8.62
C ALA A 388 -13.21 2.33 -8.21
N VAL A 389 -13.22 3.50 -8.87
CA VAL A 389 -14.16 4.56 -8.54
C VAL A 389 -15.51 4.26 -9.20
N PRO A 390 -16.61 4.10 -8.45
CA PRO A 390 -17.92 3.93 -9.06
C PRO A 390 -18.38 5.24 -9.72
N PHE A 391 -19.02 5.16 -10.88
CA PHE A 391 -19.67 6.33 -11.45
C PHE A 391 -20.84 6.80 -10.58
N CYS A 392 -21.11 8.10 -10.56
CA CYS A 392 -22.23 8.68 -9.78
C CYS A 392 -23.61 8.10 -10.14
N THR A 393 -23.73 7.53 -11.34
CA THR A 393 -24.96 6.87 -11.83
C THR A 393 -25.02 5.38 -11.48
N SER A 394 -23.94 4.82 -10.94
CA SER A 394 -23.88 3.41 -10.59
C SER A 394 -24.82 3.11 -9.44
N ARG A 395 -25.65 2.08 -9.63
CA ARG A 395 -26.48 1.46 -8.59
C ARG A 395 -25.87 0.15 -8.10
N PHE A 396 -24.61 -0.11 -8.46
CA PHE A 396 -23.92 -1.34 -8.11
C PHE A 396 -23.63 -1.33 -6.60
N GLY A 397 -24.31 -2.20 -5.84
CA GLY A 397 -24.23 -2.25 -4.38
C GLY A 397 -22.98 -2.93 -3.83
N GLN A 398 -21.89 -2.93 -4.59
CA GLN A 398 -20.61 -3.56 -4.26
C GLN A 398 -19.46 -2.67 -4.71
N GLU A 399 -18.33 -2.83 -4.05
CA GLU A 399 -17.06 -2.19 -4.38
C GLU A 399 -16.23 -3.11 -5.25
N LEU A 400 -15.60 -2.55 -6.28
CA LEU A 400 -14.70 -3.25 -7.17
C LEU A 400 -13.26 -2.93 -6.78
N TYR A 401 -12.49 -3.97 -6.53
CA TYR A 401 -11.06 -3.88 -6.28
C TYR A 401 -10.32 -4.55 -7.46
N VAL A 402 -9.28 -3.89 -7.96
CA VAL A 402 -8.48 -4.32 -9.13
C VAL A 402 -7.02 -4.47 -8.73
N PHE A 403 -6.41 -5.57 -9.13
CA PHE A 403 -4.97 -5.81 -9.00
C PHE A 403 -4.41 -6.31 -10.33
N HIS A 404 -3.22 -5.84 -10.69
CA HIS A 404 -2.54 -6.28 -11.92
C HIS A 404 -1.32 -7.13 -11.58
N ARG A 405 -1.04 -8.21 -12.32
CA ARG A 405 0.03 -9.16 -11.95
C ARG A 405 1.41 -8.52 -11.79
N ALA A 406 1.71 -7.48 -12.57
CA ALA A 406 2.99 -6.77 -12.45
C ALA A 406 3.17 -6.09 -11.08
N GLY A 407 2.08 -5.89 -10.31
CA GLY A 407 2.17 -5.49 -8.91
C GLY A 407 2.88 -6.50 -8.02
N LEU A 408 3.06 -7.76 -8.44
CA LEU A 408 3.86 -8.75 -7.70
C LEU A 408 5.38 -8.59 -7.90
N LEU A 409 5.81 -7.71 -8.81
CA LEU A 409 7.23 -7.51 -9.09
C LEU A 409 7.92 -6.88 -7.88
N THR A 410 8.93 -7.56 -7.34
CA THR A 410 9.69 -7.09 -6.18
C THR A 410 10.80 -6.10 -6.55
N SER A 411 10.98 -5.78 -7.84
CA SER A 411 12.01 -4.89 -8.37
C SER A 411 11.57 -3.42 -8.40
N PHE A 412 10.73 -3.00 -7.45
CA PHE A 412 10.29 -1.61 -7.33
C PHE A 412 11.36 -0.78 -6.62
N ASN A 413 12.09 0.03 -7.38
CA ASN A 413 13.17 0.86 -6.88
C ASN A 413 12.79 2.33 -6.86
N VAL A 414 13.21 3.07 -5.85
CA VAL A 414 13.00 4.52 -5.74
C VAL A 414 14.35 5.21 -5.65
N ARG A 415 14.55 6.24 -6.47
CA ARG A 415 15.81 7.00 -6.48
C ARG A 415 15.59 8.45 -6.83
N SER A 416 16.59 9.28 -6.55
CA SER A 416 16.67 10.64 -7.08
C SER A 416 16.62 10.63 -8.60
N ALA A 417 15.87 11.56 -9.16
CA ALA A 417 15.70 11.69 -10.60
C ALA A 417 17.00 12.17 -11.28
N THR A 418 17.15 11.81 -12.55
CA THR A 418 18.27 12.19 -13.42
C THR A 418 17.74 12.73 -14.75
N ASN A 419 18.62 13.35 -15.54
CA ASN A 419 18.25 13.92 -16.84
C ASN A 419 17.78 12.86 -17.85
N ASN A 420 18.20 11.60 -17.68
CA ASN A 420 17.82 10.50 -18.54
C ASN A 420 16.38 10.02 -18.31
N ASP A 421 15.76 10.40 -17.19
CA ASP A 421 14.41 9.94 -16.82
C ASP A 421 13.30 10.75 -17.51
N LEU A 422 13.63 11.90 -18.10
CA LEU A 422 12.66 12.81 -18.73
C LEU A 422 11.73 12.12 -19.75
N PRO A 423 12.22 11.26 -20.67
CA PRO A 423 11.35 10.55 -21.61
C PRO A 423 10.37 9.62 -20.90
N GLY A 424 10.83 8.90 -19.86
CA GLY A 424 9.98 8.01 -19.07
C GLY A 424 8.88 8.77 -18.32
N VAL A 425 9.22 9.93 -17.75
CA VAL A 425 8.26 10.83 -17.08
C VAL A 425 7.25 11.41 -18.08
N GLN A 426 7.66 11.74 -19.30
CA GLN A 426 6.76 12.20 -20.35
C GLN A 426 5.71 11.15 -20.71
N VAL A 427 6.14 9.90 -20.92
CA VAL A 427 5.22 8.78 -21.22
C VAL A 427 4.26 8.54 -20.05
N LEU A 428 4.77 8.53 -18.81
CA LEU A 428 3.95 8.31 -17.62
C LEU A 428 2.87 9.40 -17.43
N THR A 429 3.17 10.65 -17.79
CA THR A 429 2.29 11.80 -17.55
C THR A 429 1.47 12.21 -18.77
N GLU A 430 1.62 11.55 -19.92
CA GLU A 430 1.03 11.98 -21.18
C GLU A 430 -0.49 12.16 -21.13
N THR A 431 -1.18 11.26 -20.42
CA THR A 431 -2.65 11.25 -20.30
C THR A 431 -3.19 12.21 -19.25
N LEU A 432 -2.34 12.79 -18.40
CA LEU A 432 -2.74 13.66 -17.29
C LEU A 432 -3.00 15.09 -17.75
N SER A 433 -3.97 15.76 -17.12
CA SER A 433 -4.35 17.13 -17.50
C SER A 433 -3.28 18.16 -17.12
N LEU A 434 -2.54 17.89 -16.04
CA LEU A 434 -1.46 18.75 -15.51
C LEU A 434 -0.07 18.38 -16.03
N ASN A 435 0.04 17.56 -17.08
CA ASN A 435 1.32 17.05 -17.58
C ASN A 435 2.38 18.14 -17.83
N LYS A 436 2.00 19.27 -18.44
CA LYS A 436 2.90 20.40 -18.72
C LYS A 436 3.50 20.98 -17.45
N ARG A 437 2.72 21.05 -16.36
CA ARG A 437 3.18 21.61 -15.08
C ARG A 437 4.15 20.65 -14.39
N ILE A 438 3.85 19.35 -14.42
CA ILE A 438 4.73 18.31 -13.88
C ILE A 438 6.07 18.33 -14.62
N LEU A 439 6.03 18.33 -15.96
CA LEU A 439 7.22 18.37 -16.80
C LEU A 439 8.04 19.65 -16.60
N ASN A 440 7.39 20.80 -16.42
CA ASN A 440 8.08 22.06 -16.15
C ASN A 440 8.81 22.01 -14.80
N ASP A 441 8.15 21.60 -13.73
CA ASP A 441 8.77 21.49 -12.39
C ASP A 441 9.88 20.43 -12.36
N PHE A 442 9.70 19.31 -13.07
CA PHE A 442 10.74 18.30 -13.25
C PHE A 442 11.95 18.85 -14.06
N SER A 443 11.69 19.68 -15.07
CA SER A 443 12.74 20.35 -15.84
C SER A 443 13.50 21.37 -14.99
N THR A 444 12.82 22.11 -14.11
CA THR A 444 13.44 23.01 -13.13
C THR A 444 14.44 22.26 -12.24
N PHE A 445 14.05 21.09 -11.74
CA PHE A 445 14.96 20.23 -10.99
C PHE A 445 16.21 19.83 -11.81
N THR A 446 15.98 19.36 -13.04
CA THR A 446 17.02 18.86 -13.96
C THR A 446 18.04 19.95 -14.32
N LEU A 447 17.58 21.20 -14.54
CA LEU A 447 18.40 22.29 -15.04
C LEU A 447 19.01 23.17 -13.93
N LEU A 448 18.20 23.58 -12.95
CA LEU A 448 18.57 24.60 -11.97
C LEU A 448 18.68 24.06 -10.55
N ARG A 449 18.02 22.93 -10.24
CA ARG A 449 17.84 22.35 -8.88
C ARG A 449 17.26 23.32 -7.84
N ARG A 450 16.86 24.51 -8.27
CA ARG A 450 16.28 25.59 -7.46
C ARG A 450 15.29 26.36 -8.30
N ASP A 451 14.23 26.82 -7.67
CA ASP A 451 13.30 27.76 -8.27
C ASP A 451 13.90 29.18 -8.32
N PRO A 452 13.31 30.12 -9.09
CA PRO A 452 13.79 31.50 -9.19
C PRO A 452 13.81 32.27 -7.85
N ASP A 453 13.02 31.84 -6.87
CA ASP A 453 12.99 32.36 -5.51
C ASP A 453 14.10 31.77 -4.60
N GLY A 454 14.89 30.83 -5.13
CA GLY A 454 16.00 30.18 -4.44
C GLY A 454 15.62 28.90 -3.69
N THR A 455 14.34 28.53 -3.66
CA THR A 455 13.88 27.31 -2.99
C THR A 455 14.43 26.07 -3.67
N ALA A 456 15.01 25.15 -2.88
CA ALA A 456 15.55 23.91 -3.40
C ALA A 456 14.42 23.01 -3.93
N VAL A 457 14.61 22.47 -5.13
CA VAL A 457 13.71 21.49 -5.73
C VAL A 457 14.40 20.13 -5.66
N LYS A 458 13.66 19.10 -5.27
CA LYS A 458 14.10 17.70 -5.33
C LYS A 458 13.08 16.89 -6.12
N ALA A 459 13.54 16.01 -7.02
CA ALA A 459 12.67 15.12 -7.76
C ALA A 459 13.12 13.66 -7.61
N PHE A 460 12.15 12.77 -7.59
CA PHE A 460 12.33 11.33 -7.37
C PHE A 460 11.53 10.56 -8.41
N VAL A 461 12.06 9.41 -8.82
CA VAL A 461 11.40 8.49 -9.72
C VAL A 461 11.30 7.11 -9.08
N ALA A 462 10.21 6.42 -9.40
CA ALA A 462 10.05 5.00 -9.14
C ALA A 462 10.23 4.23 -10.44
N GLU A 463 11.03 3.18 -10.39
CA GLU A 463 11.48 2.41 -11.54
C GLU A 463 11.26 0.91 -11.31
N VAL A 464 10.74 0.23 -12.32
CA VAL A 464 10.52 -1.23 -12.34
C VAL A 464 10.99 -1.75 -13.69
N LEU A 465 11.95 -2.68 -13.71
CA LEU A 465 12.50 -3.28 -14.94
C LEU A 465 12.91 -2.22 -15.98
N ASP A 466 13.66 -1.20 -15.55
CA ASP A 466 14.12 -0.06 -16.36
C ASP A 466 13.02 0.86 -16.93
N GLN A 467 11.77 0.70 -16.45
CA GLN A 467 10.65 1.57 -16.80
C GLN A 467 10.30 2.51 -15.63
N ILE A 468 10.17 3.81 -15.92
CA ILE A 468 9.67 4.79 -14.97
C ILE A 468 8.16 4.57 -14.77
N VAL A 469 7.78 4.20 -13.54
CA VAL A 469 6.39 3.91 -13.15
C VAL A 469 5.82 4.94 -12.18
N GLY A 470 6.67 5.81 -11.62
CA GLY A 470 6.25 6.88 -10.73
C GLY A 470 7.20 8.08 -10.78
N VAL A 471 6.67 9.27 -10.48
CA VAL A 471 7.44 10.51 -10.37
C VAL A 471 6.89 11.35 -9.21
N SER A 472 7.80 11.97 -8.47
CA SER A 472 7.46 12.91 -7.40
C SER A 472 8.38 14.12 -7.46
N VAL A 473 7.84 15.31 -7.22
CA VAL A 473 8.61 16.55 -7.08
C VAL A 473 8.24 17.20 -5.76
N ILE A 474 9.26 17.52 -4.98
CA ILE A 474 9.11 18.17 -3.68
C ILE A 474 9.97 19.43 -3.58
N ARG A 475 9.58 20.32 -2.67
CA ARG A 475 10.29 21.55 -2.30
C ARG A 475 10.41 21.66 -0.80
N ASP A 476 11.22 22.60 -0.31
CA ASP A 476 11.23 22.94 1.11
C ASP A 476 9.95 23.73 1.47
N GLU A 477 9.28 23.40 2.57
CA GLU A 477 8.07 24.13 2.98
C GLU A 477 8.46 25.43 3.71
N MET A 478 8.30 26.56 3.03
CA MET A 478 8.68 27.87 3.53
C MET A 478 7.63 28.51 4.46
N HIS A 479 6.41 27.98 4.51
CA HIS A 479 5.29 28.58 5.25
C HIS A 479 4.77 27.68 6.37
N ILE A 480 5.69 27.07 7.13
CA ILE A 480 5.34 26.12 8.17
C ILE A 480 4.56 26.75 9.32
N GLU A 481 4.85 28.00 9.71
CA GLU A 481 4.09 28.71 10.76
C GLU A 481 2.65 28.99 10.35
N TYR A 482 2.42 29.24 9.05
CA TYR A 482 1.06 29.36 8.51
C TYR A 482 0.31 28.04 8.67
N ILE A 483 0.95 26.92 8.30
CA ILE A 483 0.33 25.60 8.43
C ILE A 483 0.03 25.31 9.90
N ARG A 484 0.98 25.53 10.80
CA ARG A 484 0.80 25.32 12.25
C ARG A 484 -0.31 26.16 12.86
N SER A 485 -0.50 27.40 12.40
CA SER A 485 -1.53 28.29 12.94
C SER A 485 -2.95 28.04 12.39
N HIS A 486 -3.07 27.42 11.21
CA HIS A 486 -4.36 27.22 10.53
C HIS A 486 -4.84 25.77 10.56
N TYR A 487 -3.94 24.81 10.84
CA TYR A 487 -4.25 23.38 10.90
C TYR A 487 -3.76 22.79 12.22
N ASN A 488 -4.53 21.85 12.77
CA ASN A 488 -4.16 21.11 13.97
C ASN A 488 -3.12 20.02 13.64
N ILE A 489 -1.93 20.42 13.20
CA ILE A 489 -0.83 19.50 12.88
C ILE A 489 -0.24 18.84 14.14
N GLU A 490 -0.34 19.49 15.30
CA GLU A 490 0.17 18.99 16.58
C GLU A 490 -0.60 17.76 17.10
N ALA A 491 -1.80 17.51 16.58
CA ALA A 491 -2.51 16.25 16.82
C ALA A 491 -1.85 15.04 16.14
N PHE A 492 -0.93 15.26 15.21
CA PHE A 492 -0.33 14.21 14.38
C PHE A 492 1.19 14.16 14.46
N ILE A 493 1.85 15.30 14.69
CA ILE A 493 3.29 15.39 14.93
C ILE A 493 3.61 16.16 16.20
N ASN A 494 4.69 15.76 16.85
CA ASN A 494 5.34 16.63 17.81
C ASN A 494 6.20 17.67 17.07
N PHE A 495 5.57 18.79 16.70
CA PHE A 495 6.18 19.86 15.90
C PHE A 495 7.59 20.27 16.37
N ASN A 496 7.81 20.33 17.69
CA ASN A 496 9.08 20.76 18.28
C ASN A 496 10.22 19.76 18.08
N ARG A 497 9.94 18.56 17.57
CA ARG A 497 10.91 17.50 17.31
C ARG A 497 11.35 17.44 15.85
N HIS A 498 10.78 18.28 14.98
CA HIS A 498 11.11 18.38 13.56
C HIS A 498 11.76 19.73 13.27
N GLN A 499 12.85 19.72 12.50
CA GLN A 499 13.55 20.94 12.08
C GLN A 499 12.83 21.58 10.89
N GLN A 500 13.08 22.88 10.66
CA GLN A 500 12.44 23.62 9.56
C GLN A 500 12.77 22.98 8.20
N GLU A 501 14.00 22.51 8.04
CA GLU A 501 14.50 21.85 6.84
C GLU A 501 13.95 20.44 6.65
N GLU A 502 13.35 19.83 7.68
CA GLU A 502 12.76 18.48 7.58
C GLU A 502 11.32 18.52 7.05
N HIS A 503 10.72 19.71 6.98
CA HIS A 503 9.41 19.94 6.39
C HIS A 503 9.52 20.09 4.87
N GLY A 504 8.80 19.25 4.13
CA GLY A 504 8.76 19.27 2.67
C GLY A 504 7.36 19.58 2.15
N HIS A 505 7.31 20.24 1.00
CA HIS A 505 6.10 20.49 0.23
C HIS A 505 6.03 19.51 -0.94
N LEU A 506 5.02 18.63 -0.96
CA LEU A 506 4.78 17.72 -2.06
C LEU A 506 4.09 18.48 -3.20
N CYS A 507 4.79 18.69 -4.31
CA CYS A 507 4.27 19.48 -5.43
C CYS A 507 3.48 18.60 -6.40
N HIS A 508 4.09 17.49 -6.80
CA HIS A 508 3.52 16.51 -7.72
C HIS A 508 3.82 15.11 -7.19
N PHE A 509 2.84 14.21 -7.31
CA PHE A 509 3.01 12.79 -7.02
C PHE A 509 2.17 12.01 -8.03
N VAL A 510 2.84 11.24 -8.88
CA VAL A 510 2.19 10.39 -9.88
C VAL A 510 2.78 9.00 -9.74
N LEU A 511 1.89 8.00 -9.69
CA LEU A 511 2.27 6.60 -9.63
C LEU A 511 1.32 5.81 -10.52
N ASN A 512 1.86 4.93 -11.35
CA ASN A 512 1.06 4.02 -12.16
C ASN A 512 0.15 3.18 -11.23
N PRO A 513 -1.18 3.16 -11.46
CA PRO A 513 -2.15 2.45 -10.62
C PRO A 513 -1.80 0.97 -10.34
N ILE A 514 -1.11 0.30 -11.28
CA ILE A 514 -0.64 -1.08 -11.11
C ILE A 514 0.22 -1.25 -9.84
N PHE A 515 0.99 -0.22 -9.48
CA PHE A 515 1.91 -0.22 -8.35
C PHE A 515 1.37 0.54 -7.13
N HIS A 516 0.06 0.81 -7.07
CA HIS A 516 -0.56 1.59 -6.01
C HIS A 516 -0.23 1.10 -4.59
N HIS A 517 -0.12 -0.19 -4.36
CA HIS A 517 0.23 -0.75 -3.05
C HIS A 517 1.65 -0.37 -2.59
N TYR A 518 2.53 0.07 -3.51
CA TYR A 518 3.83 0.65 -3.19
C TYR A 518 3.77 2.15 -2.84
N THR A 519 2.60 2.80 -2.85
CA THR A 519 2.48 4.25 -2.54
C THR A 519 3.12 4.61 -1.19
N LYS A 520 2.84 3.81 -0.14
CA LYS A 520 3.43 4.03 1.20
C LYS A 520 4.95 3.92 1.16
N TYR A 521 5.47 2.93 0.44
CA TYR A 521 6.90 2.72 0.27
C TYR A 521 7.54 3.86 -0.52
N PHE A 522 6.93 4.29 -1.63
CA PHE A 522 7.47 5.38 -2.45
C PHE A 522 7.56 6.68 -1.66
N LEU A 523 6.52 7.04 -0.89
CA LEU A 523 6.54 8.21 -0.02
C LEU A 523 7.60 8.12 1.09
N LYS A 524 7.76 6.94 1.68
CA LYS A 524 8.79 6.69 2.70
C LYS A 524 10.20 6.87 2.13
N GLU A 525 10.46 6.33 0.95
CA GLU A 525 11.74 6.52 0.27
C GLU A 525 11.99 7.98 -0.11
N ILE A 526 10.96 8.72 -0.51
CA ILE A 526 11.07 10.16 -0.75
C ILE A 526 11.50 10.87 0.54
N LEU A 527 10.91 10.56 1.70
CA LEU A 527 11.29 11.14 2.99
C LEU A 527 12.76 10.83 3.32
N ARG A 528 13.16 9.55 3.21
CA ARG A 528 14.53 9.08 3.49
C ARG A 528 15.56 9.77 2.58
N LEU A 529 15.37 9.71 1.27
CA LEU A 529 16.29 10.29 0.27
C LEU A 529 16.32 11.83 0.32
N ALA A 530 15.22 12.47 0.71
CA ALA A 530 15.15 13.92 0.79
C ALA A 530 15.64 14.50 2.13
N HIS A 531 15.92 13.66 3.12
CA HIS A 531 16.12 14.08 4.53
C HIS A 531 14.94 14.90 5.05
N LYS A 532 13.73 14.40 4.82
CA LYS A 532 12.48 15.00 5.30
C LYS A 532 11.84 14.09 6.33
N SER A 533 11.17 14.68 7.30
CA SER A 533 10.36 13.95 8.28
C SER A 533 8.86 14.04 7.96
N SER A 534 8.45 15.11 7.27
CA SER A 534 7.06 15.47 7.03
C SER A 534 6.89 16.00 5.60
N LEU A 535 5.86 15.52 4.89
CA LEU A 535 5.43 16.12 3.61
C LEU A 535 4.05 16.73 3.73
N TYR A 536 3.90 17.95 3.20
CA TYR A 536 2.64 18.69 3.13
C TYR A 536 2.11 18.74 1.70
N TYR A 537 0.85 18.34 1.49
CA TYR A 537 0.18 18.45 0.20
C TYR A 537 -1.11 19.30 0.33
N PRO A 538 -1.17 20.49 -0.29
CA PRO A 538 -2.35 21.35 -0.21
C PRO A 538 -3.44 20.88 -1.19
N ILE A 539 -4.67 20.71 -0.71
CA ILE A 539 -5.84 20.46 -1.56
C ILE A 539 -6.70 21.72 -1.63
N TYR A 540 -6.97 22.11 -2.88
CA TYR A 540 -7.82 23.24 -3.21
C TYR A 540 -9.17 22.73 -3.74
N PRO A 541 -10.31 23.06 -3.10
CA PRO A 541 -11.61 22.66 -3.60
C PRO A 541 -11.89 23.33 -4.95
N GLN A 542 -12.43 22.56 -5.88
CA GLN A 542 -12.65 22.99 -7.26
C GLN A 542 -13.72 24.09 -7.41
N TYR A 543 -14.51 24.39 -6.38
CA TYR A 543 -15.60 25.36 -6.42
C TYR A 543 -15.19 26.82 -6.20
N VAL A 544 -13.96 27.12 -5.76
CA VAL A 544 -13.52 28.51 -5.51
C VAL A 544 -12.84 29.10 -6.76
N LYS A 545 -13.65 29.67 -7.66
CA LYS A 545 -13.17 30.59 -8.71
C LYS A 545 -13.30 32.03 -8.20
N GLY A 546 -12.19 32.65 -7.82
CA GLY A 546 -12.15 34.05 -7.37
C GLY A 546 -11.03 34.28 -6.36
N LYS A 547 -10.52 35.50 -6.30
CA LYS A 547 -9.29 35.89 -5.59
C LYS A 547 -9.23 35.40 -4.15
N VAL A 548 -8.03 34.94 -3.76
CA VAL A 548 -7.62 34.26 -2.51
C VAL A 548 -7.96 32.77 -2.51
N ARG A 549 -7.04 31.96 -3.06
CA ARG A 549 -6.99 30.50 -2.81
C ARG A 549 -6.55 30.29 -1.36
N THR A 550 -7.47 30.38 -0.41
CA THR A 550 -7.21 29.88 0.95
C THR A 550 -6.91 28.39 0.82
N LYS A 551 -5.76 27.92 1.33
CA LYS A 551 -5.51 26.48 1.44
C LYS A 551 -6.66 25.93 2.30
N LEU A 552 -7.47 24.98 1.81
CA LEU A 552 -8.59 24.45 2.60
C LEU A 552 -8.21 23.18 3.36
N PHE A 553 -7.33 22.36 2.78
CA PHE A 553 -6.83 21.14 3.43
C PHE A 553 -5.33 20.97 3.18
N VAL A 554 -4.62 20.50 4.20
CA VAL A 554 -3.20 20.11 4.12
C VAL A 554 -3.11 18.65 4.55
N PHE A 555 -2.59 17.80 3.66
CA PHE A 555 -2.25 16.41 3.98
C PHE A 555 -0.86 16.36 4.56
N LEU A 556 -0.69 15.61 5.66
CA LEU A 556 0.59 15.37 6.31
C LEU A 556 0.97 13.90 6.17
N ILE A 557 2.15 13.64 5.62
CA ILE A 557 2.71 12.29 5.46
C ILE A 557 3.93 12.15 6.38
N LEU A 558 3.95 11.09 7.21
CA LEU A 558 5.00 10.82 8.21
C LEU A 558 5.52 9.39 8.09
N ASN A 559 6.79 9.20 8.50
CA ASN A 559 7.70 8.03 8.49
C ASN A 559 7.17 6.56 8.52
N ALA A 560 5.88 6.31 8.61
CA ALA A 560 5.18 5.08 8.21
C ALA A 560 3.66 5.21 8.33
N CYS A 561 3.18 6.18 9.10
CA CYS A 561 1.78 6.57 9.10
C CYS A 561 1.54 7.50 7.89
N VAL A 562 1.09 6.90 6.79
CA VAL A 562 0.22 7.64 5.87
C VAL A 562 -1.05 7.93 6.66
N LEU A 563 -1.04 9.04 7.38
CA LEU A 563 -2.22 9.58 8.01
C LEU A 563 -3.05 10.17 6.88
N LEU A 564 -3.82 9.28 6.23
CA LEU A 564 -4.89 9.65 5.32
C LEU A 564 -5.97 10.34 6.15
N LEU A 565 -5.73 11.60 6.47
CA LEU A 565 -6.76 12.53 6.85
C LEU A 565 -7.66 12.68 5.62
N LEU A 566 -8.67 11.81 5.52
CA LEU A 566 -9.66 11.61 4.45
C LEU A 566 -9.37 10.48 3.43
N CYS A 567 -9.17 9.25 3.91
CA CYS A 567 -9.41 8.07 3.06
C CYS A 567 -10.91 7.83 2.73
N ALA A 568 -11.83 8.69 3.18
CA ALA A 568 -13.26 8.55 2.91
C ALA A 568 -13.82 9.54 1.87
N LEU A 569 -13.04 10.50 1.34
CA LEU A 569 -13.57 11.53 0.42
C LEU A 569 -12.70 11.83 -0.82
N LEU A 570 -11.54 11.18 -1.00
CA LEU A 570 -10.64 11.45 -2.13
C LEU A 570 -10.24 10.20 -2.93
N ALA A 571 -11.19 9.30 -3.14
CA ALA A 571 -11.09 8.34 -4.24
C ALA A 571 -11.17 8.95 -5.66
N PRO A 572 -11.69 10.18 -5.92
CA PRO A 572 -11.69 10.69 -7.30
C PRO A 572 -10.41 11.45 -7.70
N SER A 573 -9.63 12.01 -6.78
CA SER A 573 -8.68 13.07 -7.13
C SER A 573 -7.20 12.67 -7.17
N ILE A 574 -6.87 11.38 -7.03
CA ILE A 574 -5.50 10.89 -7.29
C ILE A 574 -5.37 10.35 -8.73
N ASN A 575 -6.48 10.01 -9.40
CA ASN A 575 -6.48 9.50 -10.79
C ASN A 575 -7.16 10.42 -11.82
N GLU A 576 -7.75 11.54 -11.40
CA GLU A 576 -8.14 12.64 -12.30
C GLU A 576 -7.58 13.98 -11.79
N LEU A 577 -6.28 14.20 -11.98
CA LEU A 577 -5.63 15.52 -11.98
C LEU A 577 -4.45 15.52 -12.96
#